data_AF-A0A5R2N186-F1
#
_entry.id   AF-A0A5R2N186-F1
#
_cell.length_a   1.000
_cell.length_b   1.000
_cell.length_c   1.000
_cell.angle_alpha   90.00
_cell.angle_beta   90.00
_cell.angle_gamma   90.00
#
_symmetry.space_group_name_H-M   'P 1'
#
loop_
_entity.id
_entity.type
_entity.pdbx_description
1 polymer ?
#
loop_
_entity_poly.entity_id
_entity_poly.type
_entity_poly.pdbx_seq_one_letter_code
_entity_poly.pdbx_strand_id
1 'polypeptide(L)'
;QADWSLDFDIGMNFFEWHAPVPLAHEKGIFVRALKFLTNIQQGKPARRLNWTMTINPRLDTSPENYHKWGPDRATVTPENVGDKVHLRVELQSFWRLPRSNGIVFPIRCYLIKMDELVTQPKWARRLHRVIRDLPEELATYKGL
;
A
#
# COMPACT_ATOMS: atom_id res chain seq x y z
N GLN A 1 -1.40 4.19 3.37
CA GLN A 1 -1.31 4.93 2.11
C GLN A 1 -0.27 4.33 1.16
N ALA A 2 -0.34 4.70 -0.12
CA ALA A 2 0.71 4.53 -1.13
C ALA A 2 0.98 5.89 -1.82
N ASP A 3 1.12 6.92 -0.99
CA ASP A 3 1.19 8.35 -1.32
C ASP A 3 2.33 8.94 -0.49
N TRP A 4 3.54 8.66 -0.97
CA TRP A 4 4.82 9.01 -0.35
C TRP A 4 5.76 9.46 -1.45
N SER A 5 6.86 10.11 -1.07
CA SER A 5 7.85 10.65 -2.00
C SER A 5 9.21 10.07 -1.71
N LEU A 6 9.92 9.65 -2.77
CA LEU A 6 11.31 9.25 -2.64
C LEU A 6 12.20 10.43 -2.22
N ASP A 7 11.91 11.64 -2.70
CA ASP A 7 12.71 12.83 -2.41
C ASP A 7 12.56 13.26 -0.94
N PHE A 8 11.40 12.97 -0.31
CA PHE A 8 11.22 13.17 1.12
C PHE A 8 11.92 12.11 1.96
N ASP A 9 11.88 10.85 1.53
CA ASP A 9 12.33 9.71 2.35
C ASP A 9 13.82 9.38 2.16
N ILE A 10 14.49 9.99 1.19
CA ILE A 10 15.89 9.69 0.89
C ILE A 10 16.80 9.99 2.09
N GLY A 11 17.61 9.00 2.47
CA GLY A 11 18.52 9.10 3.63
C GLY A 11 17.89 8.72 4.97
N MET A 12 16.57 8.53 5.05
CA MET A 12 15.90 8.04 6.25
C MET A 12 16.25 6.58 6.54
N ASN A 13 16.23 6.22 7.82
CA ASN A 13 16.28 4.84 8.28
C ASN A 13 14.90 4.18 8.27
N PHE A 14 14.89 2.85 8.48
CA PHE A 14 13.66 2.04 8.40
C PHE A 14 12.54 2.50 9.34
N PHE A 15 12.85 3.04 10.52
CA PHE A 15 11.84 3.52 11.45
C PHE A 15 11.34 4.91 11.10
N GLU A 16 12.21 5.79 10.60
CA GLU A 16 11.90 7.16 10.22
C GLU A 16 10.86 7.20 9.09
N TRP A 17 11.10 6.51 7.98
CA TRP A 17 10.14 6.53 6.86
C TRP A 17 8.83 5.78 7.18
N HIS A 18 8.83 4.89 8.19
CA HIS A 18 7.62 4.21 8.66
C HIS A 18 6.92 4.93 9.83
N ALA A 19 7.43 6.06 10.31
CA ALA A 19 6.83 6.83 11.40
C ALA A 19 5.35 7.17 11.18
N PRO A 20 4.86 7.48 9.95
CA PRO A 20 3.46 7.83 9.74
C PRO A 20 2.46 6.66 9.87
N VAL A 21 2.91 5.41 10.03
CA VAL A 21 2.02 4.24 10.06
C VAL A 21 1.46 4.02 11.48
N PRO A 22 0.14 4.15 11.70
CA PRO A 22 -0.45 3.97 13.02
C PRO A 22 -0.45 2.50 13.45
N LEU A 23 -0.52 2.25 14.76
CA LEU A 23 -0.65 0.93 15.43
C LEU A 23 0.49 -0.08 15.21
N ALA A 24 1.36 0.11 14.22
CA ALA A 24 2.36 -0.88 13.83
C ALA A 24 3.63 -0.83 14.71
N HIS A 25 4.01 0.37 15.18
CA HIS A 25 5.13 0.56 16.11
C HIS A 25 4.84 -0.09 17.47
N GLU A 26 3.69 0.21 18.07
CA GLU A 26 3.26 -0.31 19.37
C GLU A 26 3.17 -1.84 19.41
N LYS A 27 2.80 -2.46 18.27
CA LYS A 27 2.71 -3.92 18.12
C LYS A 27 4.06 -4.58 17.80
N GLY A 28 5.15 -3.82 17.76
CA GLY A 28 6.51 -4.29 17.45
C GLY A 28 6.65 -4.85 16.03
N ILE A 29 5.74 -4.49 15.11
CA ILE A 29 5.73 -5.02 13.73
C ILE A 29 7.01 -4.59 13.01
N PHE A 30 7.40 -3.32 13.12
CA PHE A 30 8.58 -2.79 12.45
C PHE A 30 9.88 -3.37 12.98
N VAL A 31 10.00 -3.60 14.28
CA VAL A 31 11.19 -4.25 14.86
C VAL A 31 11.37 -5.66 14.31
N ARG A 32 10.29 -6.47 14.28
CA ARG A 32 10.33 -7.82 13.71
C ARG A 32 10.58 -7.80 12.21
N ALA A 33 9.95 -6.86 11.49
CA ALA A 33 10.15 -6.69 10.06
C ALA A 33 11.60 -6.33 9.72
N LEU A 34 12.20 -5.36 10.42
CA LEU A 34 13.58 -4.98 10.23
C LEU A 34 14.53 -6.16 10.50
N LYS A 35 14.33 -6.88 11.61
CA LYS A 35 15.10 -8.10 11.91
C LYS A 35 15.00 -9.12 10.79
N PHE A 36 13.82 -9.34 10.23
CA PHE A 36 13.65 -10.27 9.11
C PHE A 36 14.38 -9.79 7.85
N LEU A 37 14.20 -8.52 7.48
CA LEU A 37 14.79 -7.93 6.27
C LEU A 37 16.31 -7.94 6.30
N THR A 38 16.93 -7.60 7.44
CA THR A 38 18.39 -7.61 7.57
C THR A 38 18.98 -9.02 7.44
N ASN A 39 18.19 -10.07 7.71
CA ASN A 39 18.60 -11.47 7.58
C ASN A 39 18.32 -12.11 6.21
N ILE A 40 17.75 -11.37 5.24
CA ILE A 40 17.51 -11.90 3.88
C ILE A 40 18.85 -12.26 3.22
N GLN A 41 18.92 -13.49 2.71
CA GLN A 41 20.10 -14.06 2.05
C GLN A 41 19.96 -14.04 0.53
N GLN A 42 21.09 -14.08 -0.17
CA GLN A 42 21.10 -14.31 -1.61
C GLN A 42 20.42 -15.64 -1.94
N GLY A 43 19.61 -15.66 -3.01
CA GLY A 43 18.86 -16.85 -3.43
C GLY A 43 17.66 -17.20 -2.53
N LYS A 44 17.41 -16.44 -1.46
CA LYS A 44 16.26 -16.64 -0.55
C LYS A 44 15.40 -15.36 -0.47
N PRO A 45 14.78 -14.93 -1.57
CA PRO A 45 13.94 -13.74 -1.58
C PRO A 45 12.68 -13.95 -0.74
N ALA A 46 12.12 -12.85 -0.24
CA ALA A 46 10.84 -12.84 0.45
C ALA A 46 9.84 -11.94 -0.27
N ARG A 47 8.55 -12.12 0.00
CA ARG A 47 7.49 -11.26 -0.53
C ARG A 47 6.38 -11.01 0.49
N ARG A 48 5.70 -9.88 0.33
CA ARG A 48 4.49 -9.53 1.08
C ARG A 48 3.51 -8.79 0.18
N LEU A 49 2.29 -8.65 0.68
CA LEU A 49 1.29 -7.77 0.10
C LEU A 49 1.10 -6.55 0.98
N ASN A 50 0.93 -5.41 0.34
CA ASN A 50 0.34 -4.22 0.92
C ASN A 50 -0.89 -3.84 0.07
N TRP A 51 -1.84 -3.13 0.64
CA TRP A 51 -3.03 -2.71 -0.11
C TRP A 51 -3.58 -1.38 0.39
N THR A 52 -4.24 -0.67 -0.51
CA THR A 52 -5.01 0.56 -0.25
C THR A 52 -6.14 0.64 -1.29
N MET A 53 -6.97 1.68 -1.25
CA MET A 53 -7.87 1.99 -2.37
C MET A 53 -7.37 3.26 -3.08
N THR A 54 -7.77 3.42 -4.33
CA THR A 54 -7.47 4.58 -5.16
C THR A 54 -8.71 4.95 -5.97
N ILE A 55 -8.93 6.25 -6.17
CA ILE A 55 -9.98 6.72 -7.09
C ILE A 55 -9.36 6.87 -8.47
N ASN A 56 -10.04 6.32 -9.48
CA ASN A 56 -9.54 6.14 -10.85
C ASN A 56 -8.31 5.18 -10.90
N PRO A 57 -7.95 4.62 -12.08
CA PRO A 57 -6.78 3.75 -12.21
C PRO A 57 -5.46 4.55 -12.23
N ARG A 58 -5.25 5.40 -11.22
CA ARG A 58 -4.08 6.29 -11.11
C ARG A 58 -2.92 5.58 -10.41
N LEU A 59 -1.80 5.39 -11.12
CA LEU A 59 -0.57 4.86 -10.52
C LEU A 59 0.20 5.92 -9.73
N ASP A 60 0.31 7.11 -10.32
CA ASP A 60 0.95 8.29 -9.73
C ASP A 60 -0.04 9.03 -8.82
N THR A 61 -0.06 8.57 -7.57
CA THR A 61 -0.78 9.18 -6.43
C THR A 61 0.23 9.77 -5.46
N SER A 62 1.22 10.49 -5.98
CA SER A 62 2.32 11.04 -5.17
C SER A 62 1.96 12.40 -4.57
N PRO A 63 2.64 12.83 -3.49
CA PRO A 63 2.45 14.15 -2.90
C PRO A 63 2.68 15.30 -3.90
N GLU A 64 3.65 15.16 -4.80
CA GLU A 64 4.00 16.17 -5.83
C GLU A 64 2.83 16.46 -6.76
N ASN A 65 1.97 15.48 -6.99
CA ASN A 65 0.82 15.57 -7.88
C ASN A 65 -0.51 15.63 -7.12
N TYR A 66 -0.53 15.91 -5.82
CA TYR A 66 -1.73 15.85 -4.98
C TYR A 66 -2.91 16.68 -5.56
N HIS A 67 -2.65 17.87 -6.08
CA HIS A 67 -3.68 18.72 -6.70
C HIS A 67 -4.40 18.08 -7.90
N LYS A 68 -3.78 17.08 -8.55
CA LYS A 68 -4.35 16.39 -9.73
C LYS A 68 -5.25 15.22 -9.36
N TRP A 69 -5.05 14.60 -8.19
CA TRP A 69 -5.73 13.35 -7.84
C TRP A 69 -6.45 13.40 -6.49
N GLY A 70 -6.02 14.27 -5.56
CA GLY A 70 -6.65 14.46 -4.25
C GLY A 70 -8.14 14.83 -4.35
N PRO A 71 -8.53 15.80 -5.20
CA PRO A 71 -9.94 16.19 -5.37
C PRO A 71 -10.87 15.05 -5.81
N ASP A 72 -10.36 14.04 -6.53
CA ASP A 72 -11.17 12.92 -7.01
C ASP A 72 -11.81 12.12 -5.87
N ARG A 73 -11.21 12.13 -4.67
CA ARG A 73 -11.75 11.47 -3.47
C ARG A 73 -13.16 11.95 -3.11
N ALA A 74 -13.49 13.21 -3.39
CA ALA A 74 -14.80 13.79 -3.11
C ALA A 74 -15.84 13.51 -4.20
N THR A 75 -15.49 12.78 -5.27
CA THR A 75 -16.34 12.61 -6.46
C THR A 75 -17.02 11.23 -6.55
N VAL A 76 -16.87 10.40 -5.51
CA VAL A 76 -17.47 9.06 -5.44
C VAL A 76 -18.93 9.17 -5.01
N THR A 77 -19.82 8.47 -5.71
CA THR A 77 -21.24 8.37 -5.42
C THR A 77 -21.67 6.90 -5.43
N PRO A 78 -22.83 6.54 -4.86
CA PRO A 78 -23.35 5.17 -4.92
C PRO A 78 -23.45 4.61 -6.34
N GLU A 79 -23.72 5.46 -7.32
CA GLU A 79 -23.90 5.07 -8.74
C GLU A 79 -22.58 4.83 -9.47
N ASN A 80 -21.48 5.47 -9.03
CA ASN A 80 -20.20 5.42 -9.73
C ASN A 80 -19.10 4.63 -9.00
N VAL A 81 -19.38 4.15 -7.79
CA VAL A 81 -18.40 3.43 -6.94
C VAL A 81 -17.80 2.22 -7.65
N GLY A 82 -18.60 1.53 -8.46
CA GLY A 82 -18.20 0.38 -9.28
C GLY A 82 -17.03 0.68 -10.23
N ASP A 83 -17.11 1.83 -10.89
CA ASP A 83 -16.17 2.23 -11.94
C ASP A 83 -14.99 3.04 -11.39
N LYS A 84 -15.25 3.98 -10.48
CA LYS A 84 -14.22 4.89 -9.96
C LYS A 84 -13.31 4.25 -8.94
N VAL A 85 -13.83 3.43 -8.04
CA VAL A 85 -13.04 2.95 -6.91
C VAL A 85 -12.24 1.72 -7.33
N HIS A 86 -10.93 1.77 -7.08
CA HIS A 86 -10.01 0.68 -7.39
C HIS A 86 -9.38 0.13 -6.11
N LEU A 87 -9.31 -1.20 -6.01
CA LEU A 87 -8.43 -1.85 -5.06
C LEU A 87 -7.01 -1.80 -5.62
N ARG A 88 -6.09 -1.19 -4.86
CA ARG A 88 -4.66 -1.13 -5.19
C ARG A 88 -3.92 -2.14 -4.33
N VAL A 89 -3.23 -3.08 -4.96
CA VAL A 89 -2.39 -4.08 -4.28
C VAL A 89 -0.95 -3.93 -4.73
N GLU A 90 -0.04 -3.92 -3.77
CA GLU A 90 1.39 -3.94 -4.00
C GLU A 90 1.91 -5.35 -3.72
N LEU A 91 2.45 -6.00 -4.75
CA LEU A 91 3.35 -7.12 -4.57
C LEU A 91 4.73 -6.57 -4.29
N GLN A 92 5.12 -6.64 -3.04
CA GLN A 92 6.42 -6.21 -2.58
C GLN A 92 7.33 -7.42 -2.45
N SER A 93 8.53 -7.35 -3.02
CA SER A 93 9.54 -8.40 -2.85
C SER A 93 10.85 -7.81 -2.33
N PHE A 94 11.69 -8.67 -1.76
CA PHE A 94 12.93 -8.26 -1.11
C PHE A 94 14.06 -9.17 -1.58
N TRP A 95 15.09 -8.57 -2.17
CA TRP A 95 16.18 -9.30 -2.81
C TRP A 95 17.52 -8.81 -2.28
N ARG A 96 18.37 -9.73 -1.83
CA ARG A 96 19.75 -9.40 -1.49
C ARG A 96 20.58 -9.25 -2.77
N LEU A 97 21.23 -8.10 -2.93
CA LEU A 97 22.17 -7.85 -4.02
C LEU A 97 23.50 -8.55 -3.75
N PRO A 98 24.03 -9.34 -4.71
CA PRO A 98 25.19 -10.20 -4.49
C PRO A 98 26.50 -9.45 -4.29
N ARG A 99 26.63 -8.22 -4.85
CA ARG A 99 27.89 -7.45 -4.82
C ARG A 99 27.91 -6.40 -3.71
N SER A 100 26.84 -5.63 -3.58
CA SER A 100 26.76 -4.52 -2.62
C SER A 100 26.21 -4.91 -1.26
N ASN A 101 25.68 -6.13 -1.13
CA ASN A 101 24.90 -6.57 0.03
C ASN A 101 23.66 -5.69 0.31
N GLY A 102 23.26 -4.80 -0.60
CA GLY A 102 22.04 -4.00 -0.48
C GLY A 102 20.76 -4.85 -0.61
N ILE A 103 19.61 -4.29 -0.20
CA ILE A 103 18.31 -4.92 -0.40
C ILE A 103 17.57 -4.15 -1.49
N VAL A 104 17.16 -4.85 -2.55
CA VAL A 104 16.26 -4.31 -3.56
C VAL A 104 14.82 -4.61 -3.16
N PHE A 105 14.01 -3.55 -3.11
CA PHE A 105 12.62 -3.57 -2.67
C PHE A 105 11.69 -3.08 -3.80
N PRO A 106 11.46 -3.88 -4.87
CA PRO A 106 10.55 -3.48 -5.91
C PRO A 106 9.10 -3.59 -5.43
N ILE A 107 8.33 -2.56 -5.74
CA ILE A 107 6.90 -2.46 -5.43
C ILE A 107 6.13 -2.59 -6.75
N ARG A 108 5.56 -3.76 -7.01
CA ARG A 108 4.72 -3.98 -8.20
C ARG A 108 3.26 -3.69 -7.86
N CYS A 109 2.74 -2.58 -8.39
CA CYS A 109 1.35 -2.18 -8.20
C CYS A 109 0.41 -2.86 -9.19
N TYR A 110 -0.71 -3.35 -8.68
CA TYR A 110 -1.88 -3.82 -9.42
C TYR A 110 -3.10 -2.99 -9.03
N LEU A 111 -3.97 -2.74 -10.00
CA LEU A 111 -5.23 -2.02 -9.82
C LEU A 111 -6.35 -2.88 -10.41
N ILE A 112 -7.50 -2.91 -9.74
CA ILE A 112 -8.73 -3.54 -10.21
C ILE A 112 -9.91 -2.67 -9.77
N LYS A 113 -10.81 -2.31 -10.69
CA LYS A 113 -12.00 -1.52 -10.31
C LYS A 113 -13.03 -2.38 -9.61
N MET A 114 -13.92 -1.78 -8.83
CA MET A 114 -14.89 -2.53 -8.04
C MET A 114 -15.78 -3.41 -8.91
N ASP A 115 -16.23 -2.94 -10.08
CA ASP A 115 -17.03 -3.72 -11.03
C ASP A 115 -16.33 -5.01 -11.49
N GLU A 116 -15.02 -4.95 -11.72
CA GLU A 116 -14.23 -6.14 -12.07
C GLU A 116 -14.04 -7.06 -10.86
N LEU A 117 -13.77 -6.48 -9.68
CA LEU A 117 -13.54 -7.24 -8.45
C LEU A 117 -14.77 -8.04 -8.03
N VAL A 118 -15.97 -7.46 -8.19
CA VAL A 118 -17.22 -8.11 -7.78
C VAL A 118 -17.67 -9.23 -8.71
N THR A 119 -17.09 -9.35 -9.91
CA THR A 119 -17.28 -10.53 -10.78
C THR A 119 -16.88 -11.83 -10.09
N GLN A 120 -16.05 -11.76 -9.04
CA GLN A 120 -15.78 -12.84 -8.12
C GLN A 120 -16.57 -12.66 -6.80
N PRO A 121 -17.70 -13.37 -6.59
CA PRO A 121 -18.57 -13.17 -5.43
C PRO A 121 -17.90 -13.40 -4.07
N LYS A 122 -16.83 -14.22 -4.02
CA LYS A 122 -16.04 -14.42 -2.80
C LYS A 122 -15.23 -13.17 -2.43
N TRP A 123 -14.71 -12.45 -3.42
CA TRP A 123 -13.93 -11.22 -3.21
C TRP A 123 -14.84 -10.08 -2.78
N ALA A 124 -15.98 -9.90 -3.46
CA ALA A 124 -16.99 -8.90 -3.09
C ALA A 124 -17.40 -8.99 -1.60
N ARG A 125 -17.85 -10.17 -1.17
CA ARG A 125 -18.29 -10.40 0.22
C ARG A 125 -17.18 -10.19 1.24
N ARG A 126 -15.95 -10.56 0.90
CA ARG A 126 -14.80 -10.39 1.79
C ARG A 126 -14.41 -8.91 1.90
N LEU A 127 -14.34 -8.20 0.78
CA LEU A 127 -13.97 -6.78 0.76
C LEU A 127 -14.99 -5.95 1.54
N HIS A 128 -16.28 -6.21 1.37
CA HIS A 128 -17.33 -5.54 2.15
C HIS A 128 -17.08 -5.64 3.67
N ARG A 129 -16.81 -6.85 4.18
CA ARG A 129 -16.52 -7.05 5.61
C ARG A 129 -15.23 -6.35 6.03
N VAL A 130 -14.18 -6.43 5.22
CA VAL A 130 -12.90 -5.76 5.51
C VAL A 130 -13.06 -4.25 5.61
N ILE A 131 -13.78 -3.62 4.68
CA ILE A 131 -13.99 -2.17 4.70
C ILE A 131 -14.90 -1.75 5.86
N ARG A 132 -15.98 -2.49 6.10
CA ARG A 132 -16.92 -2.23 7.21
C ARG A 132 -16.25 -2.31 8.58
N ASP A 133 -15.37 -3.29 8.77
CA ASP A 133 -14.75 -3.60 10.07
C ASP A 133 -13.32 -3.03 10.19
N LEU A 134 -12.88 -2.19 9.24
CA LEU A 134 -11.53 -1.62 9.26
C LEU A 134 -11.39 -0.64 10.43
N PRO A 135 -10.35 -0.75 11.28
CA PRO A 135 -10.11 0.23 12.34
C PRO A 135 -9.99 1.64 11.77
N GLU A 136 -10.66 2.61 12.38
CA GLU A 136 -10.77 3.99 11.89
C GLU A 136 -9.39 4.64 11.64
N GLU A 137 -8.44 4.45 12.55
CA GLU A 137 -7.06 4.94 12.38
C GLU A 137 -6.40 4.41 11.10
N LEU A 138 -6.66 3.15 10.73
CA LEU A 138 -6.14 2.54 9.50
C LEU A 138 -6.90 3.00 8.26
N ALA A 139 -8.20 3.28 8.38
CA ALA A 139 -9.01 3.84 7.30
C ALA A 139 -8.51 5.24 6.95
N THR A 140 -8.38 6.11 7.95
CA THR A 140 -7.85 7.48 7.81
C THR A 140 -6.45 7.48 7.21
N TYR A 141 -5.54 6.64 7.70
CA TYR A 141 -4.18 6.49 7.13
C TYR A 141 -4.17 5.94 5.68
N LYS A 142 -5.21 5.23 5.25
CA LYS A 142 -5.35 4.78 3.86
C LYS A 142 -6.07 5.80 2.97
N GLY A 143 -6.61 6.89 3.55
CA GLY A 143 -7.40 7.88 2.85
C GLY A 143 -8.75 7.32 2.37
N LEU A 144 -9.36 6.46 3.18
CA LEU A 144 -10.65 5.81 2.96
C LEU A 144 -11.77 6.52 3.71
#